data_AF-A0A094WHT2-F1
#
_entry.id   AF-A0A094WHT2-F1
#
_cell.length_a   1.000
_cell.length_b   1.000
_cell.length_c   1.000
_cell.angle_alpha   90.00
_cell.angle_beta   90.00
_cell.angle_gamma   90.00
#
_symmetry.space_group_name_H-M   'P 1'
#
loop_
_entity.id
_entity.type
_entity.pdbx_description
1 polymer ?
#
loop_
_entity_poly.entity_id
_entity_poly.type
_entity_poly.pdbx_seq_one_letter_code
_entity_poly.pdbx_strand_id
1 'polypeptide(L)' 'MDVIINIIVVGLVAFFLINKFMPVKGVKQISASELKKELKRKDVQFIDVRTSGEFSRNKINTFKNMPLHELSQKASQL' A
#
# COMPACT_ATOMS: atom_id res chain seq x y z
N MET A 1 17.71 28.86 -27.92
CA MET A 1 16.67 29.07 -26.89
C MET A 1 15.64 27.95 -26.94
N ASP A 2 15.14 27.56 -28.11
CA ASP A 2 14.07 26.54 -28.24
C ASP A 2 14.49 25.13 -27.80
N VAL A 3 15.73 24.71 -28.11
CA VAL A 3 16.24 23.39 -27.70
C VAL A 3 16.31 23.26 -26.18
N ILE A 4 16.75 24.33 -25.48
CA ILE A 4 16.84 24.35 -24.02
C ILE A 4 15.43 24.28 -23.40
N ILE A 5 14.48 25.04 -23.93
CA ILE A 5 13.08 25.03 -23.47
C ILE A 5 12.47 23.63 -23.70
N ASN A 6 12.66 23.02 -24.86
CA ASN A 6 12.16 21.68 -25.16
C ASN A 6 12.74 20.61 -24.22
N ILE A 7 14.04 20.69 -23.89
CA ILE A 7 14.67 19.79 -22.92
C ILE A 7 14.04 19.94 -21.53
N ILE A 8 13.79 21.18 -21.09
CA ILE A 8 13.15 21.44 -19.80
C ILE A 8 11.72 20.87 -19.78
N VAL A 9 10.95 21.09 -20.84
CA VAL A 9 9.58 20.58 -20.95
C VAL A 9 9.55 19.06 -20.94
N VAL A 10 10.42 18.40 -21.73
CA VAL A 10 10.53 16.93 -21.75
C VAL A 10 10.96 16.40 -20.39
N GLY A 11 11.91 17.06 -19.72
CA GLY A 11 12.37 16.69 -18.37
C GLY A 11 11.25 16.78 -17.34
N LEU A 12 10.43 17.84 -17.37
CA LEU A 12 9.28 18.01 -16.48
C LEU A 12 8.20 16.96 -16.74
N VAL A 13 7.89 16.66 -18.00
CA VAL A 13 6.94 15.61 -18.37
C VAL A 13 7.44 14.25 -17.87
N ALA A 14 8.71 13.91 -18.11
CA ALA A 14 9.31 12.68 -17.64
C ALA A 14 9.26 12.58 -16.10
N PHE A 15 9.63 13.64 -15.38
CA PHE A 15 9.55 13.71 -13.92
C PHE A 15 8.11 13.49 -13.41
N PHE A 16 7.12 14.14 -14.04
CA PHE A 16 5.72 13.98 -13.68
C PHE A 16 5.22 12.54 -13.90
N LEU A 17 5.54 11.94 -15.04
CA LEU A 17 5.15 10.56 -15.36
C LEU A 17 5.80 9.58 -14.37
N ILE A 18 7.08 9.73 -14.07
CA ILE A 18 7.79 8.91 -13.09
C ILE A 18 7.11 9.00 -11.72
N ASN A 19 6.84 10.21 -11.22
CA ASN A 19 6.20 10.36 -9.91
C ASN A 19 4.77 9.82 -9.86
N LYS A 20 4.04 9.85 -10.98
CA LYS A 20 2.65 9.38 -11.03
C LYS A 20 2.52 7.86 -11.11
N PHE A 21 3.44 7.20 -11.81
CA PHE A 21 3.40 5.75 -12.03
C PHE A 21 4.32 4.96 -11.11
N MET A 22 5.24 5.61 -10.39
CA MET A 22 6.08 4.93 -9.41
C MET A 22 5.20 4.43 -8.25
N PRO A 23 5.31 3.15 -7.87
CA PRO A 23 4.61 2.64 -6.70
C PRO A 23 5.02 3.42 -5.45
N VAL A 24 4.12 3.50 -4.47
CA VAL A 24 4.38 4.18 -3.20
C VAL A 24 5.61 3.55 -2.56
N LYS A 25 6.65 4.37 -2.32
CA LYS A 25 7.90 3.91 -1.72
C LYS A 25 7.61 3.25 -0.37
N GLY A 26 8.15 2.05 -0.17
CA GLY A 26 7.95 1.27 1.06
C GLY A 26 6.69 0.40 1.09
N VAL A 27 5.83 0.45 0.05
CA VAL A 27 4.65 -0.43 -0.05
C VAL A 27 4.92 -1.52 -1.08
N LYS A 28 5.07 -2.76 -0.60
CA LYS A 28 5.16 -3.94 -1.47
C LYS A 28 3.77 -4.51 -1.69
N GLN A 29 3.28 -4.44 -2.91
CA GLN A 29 2.08 -5.16 -3.32
C GLN A 29 2.40 -6.65 -3.46
N ILE A 30 1.53 -7.51 -2.94
CA ILE A 30 1.66 -8.96 -3.02
C ILE A 30 0.39 -9.58 -3.57
N SER A 31 0.54 -10.69 -4.29
CA SER A 31 -0.57 -11.50 -4.79
C SER A 31 -1.15 -12.42 -3.70
N ALA A 32 -2.34 -12.96 -3.94
CA ALA A 32 -2.97 -13.91 -3.02
C ALA A 32 -2.15 -15.20 -2.83
N SER A 33 -1.38 -15.63 -3.86
CA SER A 33 -0.51 -16.81 -3.77
C SER A 33 0.74 -16.54 -2.92
N GLU A 34 1.28 -15.33 -2.97
CA GLU A 34 2.37 -14.88 -2.09
C GLU A 34 1.88 -14.71 -0.66
N LEU A 35 0.70 -14.13 -0.45
CA LEU A 35 0.10 -14.01 0.89
C LEU A 35 -0.03 -15.36 1.59
N LYS A 36 -0.42 -16.43 0.87
CA LYS A 36 -0.45 -17.80 1.44
C LYS A 36 0.91 -18.27 1.97
N LYS A 37 2.01 -17.82 1.37
CA LYS A 37 3.37 -18.12 1.85
C LYS A 37 3.70 -17.27 3.07
N GLU A 38 3.37 -15.98 3.03
CA GLU A 38 3.61 -15.04 4.14
C GLU A 38 2.84 -15.44 5.41
N LEU A 39 1.63 -16.02 5.29
CA LEU A 39 0.83 -16.45 6.47
C LEU A 39 1.53 -17.47 7.38
N LYS A 40 2.61 -18.12 6.91
CA LYS A 40 3.42 -19.04 7.72
C LYS A 40 4.45 -18.32 8.59
N ARG A 41 4.73 -17.05 8.30
CA ARG A 41 5.69 -16.23 9.03
C ARG A 41 5.05 -15.68 10.31
N LYS A 42 5.84 -15.66 11.37
CA LYS A 42 5.43 -15.15 12.70
C LYS A 42 5.92 -13.74 12.98
N ASP A 43 6.82 -13.24 12.15
CA ASP A 43 7.43 -11.91 12.25
C ASP A 43 6.68 -10.86 11.43
N VAL A 44 5.48 -11.17 10.96
CA VAL A 44 4.63 -10.30 10.16
C VAL A 44 3.29 -10.11 10.86
N GLN A 45 2.87 -8.85 10.95
CA GLN A 45 1.56 -8.50 11.45
C GLN A 45 0.56 -8.42 10.29
N PHE A 46 -0.58 -9.10 10.44
CA PHE A 46 -1.65 -9.09 9.46
C PHE A 46 -2.81 -8.22 9.96
N ILE A 47 -3.03 -7.09 9.28
CA ILE A 47 -4.11 -6.15 9.58
C ILE A 47 -5.13 -6.14 8.46
N ASP A 48 -6.40 -6.31 8.82
CA ASP A 48 -7.54 -6.17 7.91
C ASP A 48 -8.19 -4.81 8.13
N VAL A 49 -8.09 -3.93 7.13
CA VAL A 49 -8.56 -2.53 7.21
C VAL A 49 -10.01 -2.32 6.78
N ARG A 50 -10.75 -3.41 6.52
CA ARG A 50 -12.19 -3.36 6.17
C ARG A 50 -13.04 -2.95 7.36
N THR A 51 -14.32 -2.66 7.12
CA THR A 51 -15.27 -2.38 8.20
C THR A 51 -15.46 -3.61 9.10
N SER A 52 -15.78 -3.38 10.38
CA SER A 52 -16.01 -4.47 11.34
C SER A 52 -17.12 -5.42 10.90
N GLY A 53 -18.14 -4.91 10.21
CA GLY A 53 -19.24 -5.72 9.66
C GLY A 53 -18.82 -6.61 8.48
N GLU A 54 -17.86 -6.20 7.64
CA GLU A 54 -17.32 -7.06 6.59
C GLU A 54 -16.38 -8.12 7.15
N PHE A 55 -15.56 -7.74 8.13
CA PHE A 55 -14.62 -8.64 8.79
C PHE A 55 -15.32 -9.71 9.63
N SER A 56 -16.44 -9.39 10.29
CA SER A 56 -17.21 -10.37 11.08
C SER A 56 -17.87 -11.44 10.22
N ARG A 57 -18.25 -11.10 8.97
CA ARG A 57 -18.86 -12.04 8.03
C ARG A 57 -17.88 -13.04 7.44
N ASN A 58 -16.68 -12.59 7.06
CA ASN A 58 -15.63 -13.46 6.53
C ASN A 58 -14.24 -12.85 6.76
N LYS A 59 -13.34 -13.65 7.34
CA LYS A 59 -11.97 -13.23 7.68
C LYS A 59 -10.98 -14.38 7.60
N ILE A 60 -9.71 -14.03 7.47
CA ILE A 60 -8.60 -14.95 7.66
C ILE A 60 -8.24 -14.90 9.17
N ASN A 61 -8.25 -16.06 9.85
CA ASN A 61 -8.16 -16.13 11.32
C ASN A 61 -6.93 -15.44 11.95
N THR A 62 -5.81 -15.32 11.23
CA THR A 62 -4.58 -14.67 11.73
C THR A 62 -4.65 -13.14 11.68
N PHE A 63 -5.61 -12.57 10.95
CA PHE A 63 -5.72 -11.12 10.79
C PHE A 63 -6.38 -10.47 12.00
N LYS A 64 -5.86 -9.32 12.42
CA LYS A 64 -6.54 -8.40 13.34
C LYS A 64 -7.28 -7.35 12.52
N ASN A 65 -8.53 -7.06 12.85
CA ASN A 65 -9.27 -5.99 12.17
C ASN A 65 -8.97 -4.63 12.79
N MET A 66 -8.66 -3.67 11.93
CA MET A 66 -8.49 -2.26 12.29
C MET A 66 -9.00 -1.42 11.13
N PRO A 67 -10.30 -1.03 11.14
CA PRO A 67 -10.90 -0.27 10.06
C PRO A 67 -10.06 0.95 9.68
N LEU A 68 -9.98 1.25 8.37
CA LEU A 68 -9.08 2.29 7.85
C LEU A 68 -9.25 3.65 8.53
N HIS A 69 -10.47 4.03 8.90
CA HIS A 69 -10.77 5.29 9.57
C HIS A 69 -10.28 5.35 11.03
N GLU A 70 -10.03 4.21 11.68
CA GLU A 70 -9.48 4.11 13.03
C GLU A 70 -7.97 3.84 13.03
N LEU A 71 -7.42 3.38 11.90
CA LEU A 71 -6.02 2.94 11.78
C LEU A 71 -5.03 4.01 12.20
N SER A 72 -5.21 5.26 11.77
CA SER A 72 -4.28 6.35 12.11
C SER A 72 -4.23 6.64 13.62
N GLN A 73 -5.35 6.44 14.33
CA GLN A 73 -5.46 6.69 15.76
C GLN A 73 -4.92 5.51 16.59
N LYS A 74 -5.10 4.28 16.08
CA LYS A 74 -4.73 3.04 16.79
C LYS A 74 -3.40 2.45 16.36
N ALA A 75 -2.75 2.98 15.31
CA ALA A 75 -1.46 2.50 14.81
C ALA A 75 -0.36 2.55 15.87
N SER A 76 -0.43 3.48 16.84
CA SER A 76 0.53 3.57 17.96
C SER A 76 0.43 2.43 18.97
N GLN A 77 -0.63 1.63 18.90
CA GLN A 77 -0.91 0.50 19.78
C GLN A 77 -0.57 -0.86 19.15
N LEU A 78 -0.07 -0.85 17.90
CA LEU A 78 0.35 -2.03 17.15
C LEU A 78 1.80 -2.38 17.47
#